data_AF-A0A7K9XMG2-F1
#
_entry.id   AF-A0A7K9XMG2-F1
#
_cell.length_a   1.000
_cell.length_b   1.000
_cell.length_c   1.000
_cell.angle_alpha   90.00
_cell.angle_beta   90.00
_cell.angle_gamma   90.00
#
_symmetry.space_group_name_H-M   'P 1'
#
loop_
_entity.id
_entity.type
_entity.pdbx_description
1 polymer ?
#
loop_
_entity_poly.entity_id
_entity_poly.type
_entity_poly.pdbx_seq_one_letter_code
_entity_poly.pdbx_strand_id
1 'polypeptide(L)'
;MDTARLITAFGTDDTVQFFKGQRFSKSLFLMRYRGPSDSTDPKIFFTYDLRLDNFAVPAEETKYACTFIPLPMVKQKHHIYKVNFQAILLRKKTEQDRLAPSTIHTSLSFTAF
;
A
#
# COMPACT_ATOMS: atom_id res chain seq x y z
N MET A 1 8.96 -7.09 -16.86
CA MET A 1 9.49 -6.40 -15.66
C MET A 1 9.94 -7.49 -14.70
N ASP A 2 11.26 -7.66 -14.53
CA ASP A 2 11.83 -8.72 -13.69
C ASP A 2 11.98 -8.27 -12.22
N THR A 3 11.45 -9.10 -11.32
CA THR A 3 11.59 -8.89 -9.87
C THR A 3 12.79 -9.69 -9.38
N ALA A 4 13.74 -9.03 -8.72
CA ALA A 4 14.87 -9.70 -8.10
C ALA A 4 14.54 -10.07 -6.65
N ARG A 5 15.03 -11.24 -6.19
CA ARG A 5 14.90 -11.66 -4.79
C ARG A 5 16.22 -11.42 -4.07
N LEU A 6 16.28 -10.39 -3.25
CA LEU A 6 17.42 -10.15 -2.37
C LEU A 6 17.34 -11.07 -1.16
N ILE A 7 18.45 -11.75 -0.87
CA ILE A 7 18.62 -12.53 0.35
C ILE A 7 19.70 -11.85 1.16
N THR A 8 19.37 -11.51 2.40
CA THR A 8 20.30 -10.91 3.36
C THR A 8 20.40 -11.81 4.57
N ALA A 9 21.59 -11.88 5.15
CA ALA A 9 21.82 -12.53 6.43
C ALA A 9 22.84 -11.71 7.21
N PHE A 10 22.74 -11.71 8.54
CA PHE A 10 23.73 -11.10 9.41
C PHE A 10 24.26 -12.14 10.40
N GLY A 11 25.55 -12.07 10.74
CA GLY A 11 26.18 -12.89 11.77
C GLY A 11 26.41 -12.09 13.05
N THR A 12 26.52 -12.78 14.19
CA THR A 12 26.87 -12.17 15.49
C THR A 12 28.35 -12.29 15.82
N ASP A 13 29.10 -13.04 15.02
CA ASP A 13 30.51 -13.38 15.16
C ASP A 13 31.18 -13.50 13.77
N ASP A 14 32.50 -13.65 13.73
CA ASP A 14 33.29 -13.79 12.49
C ASP A 14 33.14 -15.16 11.81
N THR A 15 32.27 -16.03 12.33
CA THR A 15 31.99 -17.33 11.73
C THR A 15 30.81 -17.24 10.76
N VAL A 16 30.96 -17.84 9.58
CA VAL A 16 29.89 -17.87 8.56
C VAL A 16 28.88 -18.97 8.94
N GLN A 17 28.06 -18.70 9.96
CA GLN A 17 26.98 -19.59 10.38
C GLN A 17 25.62 -18.96 10.12
N PHE A 18 24.89 -19.51 9.16
CA PHE A 18 23.57 -19.02 8.77
C PHE A 18 22.48 -19.66 9.66
N PHE A 19 22.22 -19.06 10.83
CA PHE A 19 21.21 -19.59 11.75
C PHE A 19 19.77 -19.25 11.33
N LYS A 20 18.83 -20.12 11.71
CA LYS A 20 17.38 -19.90 11.55
C LYS A 20 16.99 -18.62 12.32
N GLY A 21 16.55 -17.59 11.61
CA GLY A 21 16.11 -16.30 12.20
C GLY A 21 16.99 -15.10 11.86
N GLN A 22 18.21 -15.31 11.35
CA GLN A 22 19.13 -14.23 10.95
C GLN A 22 19.19 -14.03 9.43
N ARG A 23 18.37 -14.77 8.66
CA ARG A 23 18.26 -14.68 7.20
C ARG A 23 16.89 -14.13 6.81
N PHE A 24 16.89 -13.16 5.92
CA PHE A 24 15.68 -12.52 5.39
C PHE A 24 15.73 -12.52 3.87
N SER A 25 14.56 -12.61 3.25
CA SER A 25 14.44 -12.42 1.80
C SER A 25 13.43 -11.32 1.51
N LYS A 26 13.79 -10.40 0.61
CA LYS A 26 12.93 -9.32 0.16
C LYS A 26 12.94 -9.25 -1.36
N SER A 27 11.75 -9.27 -1.95
CA SER A 27 11.58 -9.01 -3.38
C SER A 27 11.74 -7.51 -3.64
N LEU A 28 12.55 -7.18 -4.62
CA LEU A 28 12.83 -5.80 -5.00
C LEU A 28 12.98 -5.67 -6.51
N PHE A 29 12.65 -4.48 -6.99
CA PHE A 29 12.74 -4.15 -8.40
C PHE A 29 14.04 -3.37 -8.63
N LEU A 30 15.07 -4.04 -9.17
CA LEU A 30 16.40 -3.43 -9.37
C LEU A 30 16.39 -2.39 -10.49
N MET A 31 15.66 -2.63 -11.57
CA MET A 31 15.65 -1.79 -12.77
C MET A 31 14.57 -0.73 -12.73
N ARG A 32 14.42 -0.04 -11.60
CA ARG A 32 13.35 0.94 -11.40
C ARG A 32 13.63 2.23 -12.17
N TYR A 33 13.29 2.25 -13.45
CA TYR A 33 13.30 3.48 -14.25
C TYR A 33 12.23 4.44 -13.70
N ARG A 34 12.65 5.66 -13.34
CA ARG A 34 11.75 6.78 -13.07
C ARG A 34 11.89 7.75 -14.22
N GLY A 35 10.80 7.97 -14.97
CA GLY A 35 10.79 9.01 -15.97
C GLY A 35 10.84 10.40 -15.33
N PRO A 36 11.24 11.45 -16.06
CA PRO A 36 11.17 12.83 -15.57
C PRO A 36 9.76 13.21 -15.07
N SER A 37 8.72 12.69 -15.72
CA SER A 37 7.30 12.84 -15.36
C SER A 37 6.92 12.22 -14.01
N ASP A 38 7.68 11.25 -13.52
CA ASP A 38 7.41 10.58 -12.24
C ASP A 38 8.01 11.36 -11.05
N SER A 39 8.76 12.43 -11.32
CA SER A 39 9.58 13.13 -10.32
C SER A 39 9.08 14.51 -9.93
N THR A 40 8.21 15.13 -10.72
CA THR A 40 7.72 16.49 -10.47
C THR A 40 6.21 16.50 -10.34
N ASP A 41 5.72 16.71 -9.12
CA ASP A 41 4.34 17.08 -8.87
C ASP A 41 4.02 18.39 -9.64
N PRO A 42 2.80 18.55 -10.17
CA PRO A 42 2.40 19.78 -10.86
C PRO A 42 2.42 20.96 -9.87
N LYS A 43 2.54 22.18 -10.39
CA LYS A 43 2.63 23.40 -9.55
C LYS A 43 1.42 23.60 -8.62
N ILE A 44 0.24 23.16 -9.04
CA ILE A 44 -1.00 23.28 -8.27
C ILE A 44 -1.65 21.89 -8.25
N PHE A 45 -1.76 21.30 -7.07
CA PHE A 45 -2.49 20.06 -6.88
C PHE A 45 -3.24 20.05 -5.55
N PHE A 46 -4.30 19.24 -5.53
CA PHE A 46 -5.10 18.96 -4.35
C PHE A 46 -5.05 17.47 -4.06
N THR A 47 -4.94 17.09 -2.79
CA THR A 47 -4.99 15.68 -2.38
C THR A 47 -6.24 15.44 -1.54
N TYR A 48 -6.99 14.39 -1.87
CA TYR A 48 -8.16 13.95 -1.12
C TYR A 48 -7.96 12.52 -0.64
N ASP A 49 -8.13 12.33 0.67
CA ASP A 49 -8.12 11.01 1.30
C ASP A 49 -9.52 10.40 1.25
N LEU A 50 -9.66 9.35 0.46
CA LEU A 50 -10.79 8.44 0.48
C LEU A 50 -10.55 7.39 1.56
N ARG A 51 -11.40 7.35 2.57
CA ARG A 51 -11.30 6.40 3.69
C ARG A 51 -12.51 5.49 3.71
N LEU A 52 -12.26 4.19 3.83
CA LEU A 52 -13.27 3.21 4.15
C LEU A 52 -13.03 2.76 5.58
N ASP A 53 -13.77 3.37 6.49
CA ASP A 53 -13.72 3.07 7.92
C ASP A 53 -14.64 1.88 8.25
N ASN A 54 -14.26 1.10 9.26
CA ASN A 54 -15.03 -0.04 9.77
C ASN A 54 -15.37 -1.10 8.71
N PHE A 55 -14.45 -1.32 7.75
CA PHE A 55 -14.63 -2.40 6.80
C PHE A 55 -14.45 -3.75 7.50
N ALA A 56 -15.55 -4.50 7.58
CA ALA A 56 -15.59 -5.84 8.15
C ALA A 56 -14.98 -6.84 7.16
N VAL A 57 -13.75 -7.28 7.42
CA VAL A 57 -13.05 -8.29 6.60
C VAL A 57 -13.63 -9.68 6.85
N PRO A 58 -14.32 -10.31 5.88
CA PRO A 58 -14.96 -11.61 6.08
C PRO A 58 -14.00 -12.70 6.55
N ALA A 59 -14.52 -13.69 7.29
CA ALA A 59 -13.75 -14.84 7.75
C ALA A 59 -13.40 -15.84 6.63
N GLU A 60 -14.05 -15.73 5.48
CA GLU A 60 -13.77 -16.50 4.27
C GLU A 60 -12.34 -16.24 3.77
N GLU A 61 -11.66 -17.27 3.24
CA GLU A 61 -10.26 -17.18 2.82
C GLU A 61 -10.02 -16.10 1.75
N THR A 62 -10.95 -15.96 0.81
CA THR A 62 -10.91 -14.93 -0.23
C THR A 62 -12.29 -14.31 -0.43
N LYS A 63 -12.39 -12.99 -0.27
CA LYS A 63 -13.58 -12.22 -0.64
C LYS A 63 -13.21 -10.99 -1.44
N TYR A 64 -13.98 -10.74 -2.50
CA TYR A 64 -13.95 -9.50 -3.25
C TYR A 64 -15.08 -8.58 -2.76
N ALA A 65 -14.75 -7.32 -2.49
CA ALA A 65 -15.71 -6.31 -2.07
C ALA A 65 -15.59 -5.07 -2.96
N CYS A 66 -16.74 -4.51 -3.32
CA CYS A 66 -16.85 -3.26 -4.07
C CYS A 66 -17.66 -2.27 -3.22
N THR A 67 -17.23 -1.01 -3.19
CA THR A 67 -17.92 0.06 -2.48
C THR A 67 -17.96 1.32 -3.34
N PHE A 68 -19.02 2.12 -3.18
CA PHE A 68 -19.12 3.44 -3.80
C PHE A 68 -18.62 4.48 -2.80
N ILE A 69 -17.54 5.18 -3.16
CA ILE A 69 -17.00 6.27 -2.35
C ILE A 69 -17.38 7.60 -3.02
N PRO A 70 -18.08 8.50 -2.32
CA PRO A 70 -18.40 9.80 -2.89
C PRO A 70 -17.11 10.60 -3.08
N LEU A 71 -16.94 11.14 -4.29
CA LEU A 71 -15.86 12.08 -4.58
C LEU A 71 -16.26 13.49 -4.09
N PRO A 72 -15.29 14.34 -3.72
CA PRO A 72 -15.56 15.72 -3.37
C PRO A 72 -16.21 16.47 -4.53
N MET A 73 -17.19 17.32 -4.22
CA MET A 73 -17.78 18.22 -5.21
C MET A 73 -16.76 19.27 -5.64
N VAL A 74 -16.39 19.25 -6.92
CA VAL A 74 -15.45 20.19 -7.51
C VAL A 74 -16.17 21.13 -8.49
N LYS A 75 -15.78 22.41 -8.51
CA LYS A 75 -16.39 23.42 -9.38
C LYS A 75 -15.93 23.33 -10.85
N GLN A 76 -14.79 22.68 -11.08
CA GLN A 76 -14.15 22.55 -12.39
C GLN A 76 -13.64 21.12 -12.58
N LYS A 77 -13.33 20.75 -13.82
CA LYS A 77 -12.81 19.42 -14.15
C LYS A 77 -11.38 19.29 -13.62
N HIS A 78 -11.10 18.16 -12.98
CA HIS A 78 -9.76 17.81 -12.48
C HIS A 78 -9.26 16.52 -13.12
N HIS A 79 -7.94 16.40 -13.26
CA HIS A 79 -7.29 15.16 -13.69
C HIS A 79 -6.60 14.51 -12.49
N ILE A 80 -6.89 13.22 -12.25
CA ILE A 80 -6.15 12.41 -11.28
C ILE A 80 -4.81 12.07 -11.93
N TYR A 81 -3.72 12.57 -11.36
CA TYR A 81 -2.36 12.29 -11.87
C TYR A 81 -1.60 11.30 -10.98
N LYS A 82 -2.04 11.12 -9.72
CA LYS A 82 -1.40 10.23 -8.76
C LYS A 82 -2.43 9.61 -7.83
N VAL A 83 -2.26 8.31 -7.59
CA VAL A 83 -3.09 7.51 -6.68
C VAL A 83 -2.17 6.78 -5.72
N ASN A 84 -2.40 6.95 -4.42
CA ASN A 84 -1.68 6.24 -3.37
C ASN A 84 -2.66 5.35 -2.62
N PHE A 85 -2.35 4.07 -2.54
CA PHE A 85 -3.17 3.09 -1.82
C PHE A 85 -2.45 2.65 -0.54
N GLN A 86 -3.17 2.66 0.58
CA GLN A 86 -2.68 2.33 1.91
C GLN A 86 -3.74 1.44 2.59
N ALA A 87 -3.51 0.13 2.61
CA ALA A 87 -4.36 -0.80 3.35
C ALA A 87 -3.65 -1.22 4.64
N ILE A 88 -4.28 -0.98 5.79
CA ILE A 88 -3.80 -1.47 7.08
C ILE A 88 -4.76 -2.55 7.56
N LEU A 89 -4.29 -3.79 7.53
CA LEU A 89 -5.02 -4.94 8.06
C LEU A 89 -4.62 -5.18 9.52
N LEU A 90 -5.50 -4.78 10.45
CA LEU A 90 -5.37 -5.14 11.86
C LEU A 90 -5.93 -6.56 12.08
N ARG A 91 -5.11 -7.60 11.87
CA ARG A 91 -5.51 -8.96 12.28
C ARG A 91 -5.39 -9.09 13.80
N LYS A 92 -6.52 -9.12 14.52
CA LYS A 92 -6.54 -9.66 15.89
C LYS A 92 -6.64 -11.18 15.81
N LYS A 93 -5.62 -11.87 16.32
CA LYS A 93 -5.59 -13.33 16.45
C LYS A 93 -6.16 -13.71 17.82
N THR A 94 -7.48 -13.78 17.95
CA THR A 94 -8.13 -14.38 19.12
C THR A 94 -9.49 -14.97 18.75
N GLU A 95 -9.76 -16.09 19.40
CA GLU A 95 -10.89 -17.01 19.32
C GLU A 95 -12.27 -16.33 19.34
N GLN A 96 -13.15 -16.80 18.46
CA GLN A 96 -14.59 -16.53 18.37
C GLN A 96 -15.06 -15.12 17.91
N ASP A 97 -15.44 -15.05 16.63
CA ASP A 97 -16.48 -14.17 16.06
C ASP A 97 -16.49 -12.67 16.38
N ARG A 98 -15.34 -12.00 16.39
CA ARG A 98 -15.29 -10.56 16.14
C ARG A 98 -14.30 -10.22 15.04
N LEU A 99 -14.83 -9.96 13.84
CA LEU A 99 -14.10 -9.31 12.76
C LEU A 99 -13.48 -8.01 13.29
N ALA A 100 -12.16 -7.93 13.30
CA ALA A 100 -11.48 -6.67 13.61
C ALA A 100 -11.79 -5.66 12.49
N PRO A 101 -12.21 -4.42 12.81
CA PRO A 101 -12.41 -3.40 11.81
C PRO A 101 -11.09 -3.11 11.12
N SER A 102 -11.08 -3.20 9.79
CA SER A 102 -9.96 -2.77 8.98
C SER A 102 -10.23 -1.37 8.43
N THR A 103 -9.16 -0.60 8.23
CA THR A 103 -9.24 0.71 7.60
C THR A 103 -8.45 0.69 6.31
N ILE A 104 -9.13 1.03 5.22
CA ILE A 104 -8.53 1.16 3.90
C ILE A 104 -8.47 2.65 3.57
N HIS A 105 -7.26 3.15 3.34
CA HIS A 105 -7.00 4.52 2.96
C HIS A 105 -6.54 4.56 1.50
N THR A 106 -7.14 5.43 0.71
CA THR A 106 -6.70 5.73 -0.65
C THR A 106 -6.62 7.24 -0.81
N SER A 107 -5.44 7.77 -1.13
CA SER A 107 -5.27 9.20 -1.39
C SER A 107 -5.22 9.43 -2.89
N LEU A 108 -6.08 10.31 -3.38
CA LEU A 108 -6.12 10.73 -4.78
C LEU A 108 -5.55 12.15 -4.87
N SER A 109 -4.55 12.35 -5.72
CA SER A 109 -4.02 13.68 -6.03
C SER A 109 -4.50 14.14 -7.41
N PHE A 110 -5.01 15.37 -7.44
CA PHE A 110 -5.70 15.97 -8.57
C PHE A 110 -4.99 17.25 -8.98
N THR A 111 -4.96 17.52 -10.28
CA THR A 111 -4.60 18.84 -10.82
C THR A 111 -5.82 19.48 -11.47
N ALA A 112 -6.01 20.77 -11.21
CA ALA A 112 -7.00 21.60 -11.86
C ALA A 112 -6.51 22.07 -13.23
N PHE A 113 -7.44 22.32 -14.16
CA PHE A 113 -7.21 22.99 -15.44
C PHE A 113 -7.98 24.30 -15.49
#